data_AF-A0A934LSI6-F1
#
_entry.id   AF-A0A934LSI6-F1
#
_cell.length_a   1.000
_cell.length_b   1.000
_cell.length_c   1.000
_cell.angle_alpha   90.00
_cell.angle_beta   90.00
_cell.angle_gamma   90.00
#
_symmetry.space_group_name_H-M   'P 1'
#
loop_
_entity.id
_entity.type
_entity.pdbx_description
1 polymer ?
#
loop_
_entity_poly.entity_id
_entity_poly.type
_entity_poly.pdbx_seq_one_letter_code
_entity_poly.pdbx_strand_id
1 'polypeptide(L)'
;MKTGGITAAFLFPQKSIIILPMPSWTSRLLILLVAAWNIQAGIVFLVSPQSFVGAYELSGAAGEAAVRGVGVLFLMWNVPYLFAVFDPIRFRLALTLSLLMQLTGLVGESYILSTLTMDHVVLRESILRFIAFDAAGLVLLVIAWLLVRKLPASTS
;
A
#
# COMPACT_ATOMS: atom_id res chain seq x y z
N MET A 1 15.44 66.41 -6.93
CA MET A 1 14.03 66.26 -6.55
C MET A 1 13.61 64.84 -6.93
N LYS A 2 13.16 64.06 -5.94
CA LYS A 2 12.81 62.63 -6.04
C LYS A 2 11.45 62.45 -6.72
N THR A 3 11.34 61.46 -7.61
CA THR A 3 10.15 60.62 -7.86
C THR A 3 10.69 59.37 -8.59
N GLY A 4 10.67 58.14 -8.09
CA GLY A 4 9.79 57.51 -7.11
C GLY A 4 8.75 56.60 -7.78
N GLY A 5 9.13 55.82 -8.80
CA GLY A 5 8.24 54.83 -9.44
C GLY A 5 8.61 53.41 -8.99
N ILE A 6 8.05 52.97 -7.86
CA ILE A 6 8.10 51.57 -7.44
C ILE A 6 6.97 50.86 -8.18
N THR A 7 7.31 50.17 -9.27
CA THR A 7 6.39 49.21 -9.90
C THR A 7 6.38 47.96 -9.03
N ALA A 8 5.42 47.90 -8.10
CA ALA A 8 5.12 46.69 -7.34
C ALA A 8 4.59 45.63 -8.32
N ALA A 9 5.49 44.81 -8.86
CA ALA A 9 5.12 43.56 -9.49
C ALA A 9 4.50 42.66 -8.42
N PHE A 10 3.17 42.59 -8.42
CA PHE A 10 2.40 41.59 -7.70
C PHE A 10 2.88 40.20 -8.15
N LEU A 11 3.78 39.60 -7.35
CA LEU A 11 4.10 38.18 -7.36
C LEU A 11 2.85 37.41 -6.91
N PHE A 12 1.89 37.25 -7.80
CA PHE A 12 0.91 36.18 -7.67
C PHE A 12 1.67 34.86 -7.82
N PRO A 13 1.62 33.94 -6.85
CA PRO A 13 2.10 32.59 -7.09
C PRO A 13 1.16 32.00 -8.13
N GLN A 14 1.64 31.88 -9.36
CA GLN A 14 0.99 31.08 -10.38
C GLN A 14 0.93 29.67 -9.80
N LYS A 15 -0.23 29.26 -9.27
CA LYS A 15 -0.50 27.85 -8.93
C LYS A 15 -0.38 27.10 -10.25
N SER A 16 0.82 26.63 -10.56
CA SER A 16 1.08 25.73 -11.65
C SER A 16 0.17 24.53 -11.41
N ILE A 17 -0.78 24.34 -12.31
CA ILE A 17 -1.51 23.08 -12.41
C ILE A 17 -0.43 22.04 -12.66
N ILE A 18 -0.10 21.25 -11.62
CA ILE A 18 0.92 20.20 -11.72
C ILE A 18 0.32 19.12 -12.62
N ILE A 19 0.57 19.22 -13.93
CA ILE A 19 0.24 18.17 -14.89
C ILE A 19 1.28 17.07 -14.68
N LEU A 20 0.93 16.06 -13.88
CA LEU A 20 1.76 14.89 -13.70
C LEU A 20 1.81 14.08 -15.01
N PRO A 21 2.98 13.53 -15.38
CA PRO A 21 3.13 12.76 -16.62
C PRO A 21 2.28 11.48 -16.57
N MET A 22 1.84 10.96 -17.72
CA MET A 22 1.02 9.74 -17.83
C MET A 22 1.53 8.55 -16.97
N PRO A 23 2.84 8.23 -16.90
CA PRO A 23 3.35 7.17 -16.03
C PRO A 23 3.07 7.39 -14.53
N SER A 24 2.92 8.64 -14.10
CA SER A 24 2.55 8.97 -12.72
C SER A 24 1.11 8.59 -12.42
N TRP A 25 0.17 8.87 -13.33
CA TRP A 25 -1.24 8.47 -13.16
C TRP A 25 -1.40 6.96 -13.16
N THR A 26 -0.71 6.25 -14.05
CA THR A 26 -0.69 4.78 -14.06
C THR A 26 -0.12 4.24 -12.76
N SER A 27 1.00 4.79 -12.28
CA SER A 27 1.60 4.40 -11.00
C SER A 27 0.62 4.60 -9.84
N ARG A 28 -0.06 5.75 -9.77
CA ARG A 28 -1.07 6.04 -8.73
C ARG A 28 -2.23 5.06 -8.76
N LEU A 29 -2.73 4.70 -9.95
CA LEU A 29 -3.80 3.70 -10.09
C LEU A 29 -3.36 2.33 -9.58
N LEU A 30 -2.16 1.88 -9.96
CA LEU A 30 -1.62 0.59 -9.51
C LEU A 30 -1.47 0.55 -7.99
N ILE A 31 -0.89 1.59 -7.38
CA ILE A 31 -0.74 1.67 -5.92
C ILE A 31 -2.11 1.76 -5.24
N LEU A 32 -3.07 2.49 -5.83
CA LEU A 32 -4.42 2.62 -5.28
C LEU A 32 -5.17 1.28 -5.25
N LEU A 33 -5.03 0.46 -6.29
CA LEU A 33 -5.62 -0.89 -6.32
C LEU A 33 -5.10 -1.74 -5.16
N VAL A 34 -3.77 -1.73 -4.94
CA VAL A 34 -3.13 -2.46 -3.84
C VAL A 34 -3.47 -1.85 -2.47
N ALA A 35 -3.64 -0.55 -2.36
CA ALA A 35 -4.08 0.07 -1.09
C ALA A 35 -5.54 -0.31 -0.78
N ALA A 36 -6.42 -0.18 -1.77
CA ALA A 36 -7.85 -0.39 -1.62
C ALA A 36 -8.19 -1.81 -1.17
N TRP A 37 -7.58 -2.83 -1.78
CA TRP A 37 -7.88 -4.22 -1.40
C TRP A 37 -7.32 -4.60 -0.01
N ASN A 38 -6.24 -3.96 0.44
CA ASN A 38 -5.59 -4.25 1.72
C ASN A 38 -6.40 -3.58 2.82
N ILE A 39 -6.84 -2.34 2.59
CA ILE A 39 -7.77 -1.63 3.47
C ILE A 39 -9.09 -2.39 3.56
N GLN A 40 -9.63 -2.86 2.43
CA GLN A 40 -10.85 -3.68 2.42
C GLN A 40 -10.67 -4.95 3.25
N ALA A 41 -9.60 -5.72 3.02
CA ALA A 41 -9.30 -6.93 3.80
C ALA A 41 -9.19 -6.62 5.30
N GLY A 42 -8.47 -5.55 5.66
CA GLY A 42 -8.32 -5.10 7.04
C GLY A 42 -9.65 -4.75 7.71
N ILE A 43 -10.52 -3.99 7.02
CA ILE A 43 -11.86 -3.63 7.51
C ILE A 43 -12.71 -4.87 7.72
N VAL A 44 -12.71 -5.80 6.76
CA VAL A 44 -13.54 -7.00 6.82
C VAL A 44 -13.08 -7.93 7.96
N PHE A 45 -11.78 -8.06 8.20
CA PHE A 45 -11.25 -8.82 9.35
C PHE A 45 -11.60 -8.19 10.70
N LEU A 46 -11.73 -6.86 10.76
CA LEU A 46 -12.16 -6.17 11.98
C LEU A 46 -13.65 -6.32 12.27
N VAL A 47 -14.48 -6.16 11.24
CA VAL A 47 -15.94 -6.08 11.38
C VAL A 47 -16.60 -7.46 11.39
N SER A 48 -16.03 -8.44 10.71
CA SER A 48 -16.61 -9.79 10.56
C SER A 48 -15.58 -10.91 10.76
N PRO A 49 -14.83 -10.93 11.88
CA PRO A 49 -13.76 -11.92 12.08
C PRO A 49 -14.25 -13.36 12.12
N GLN A 50 -15.50 -13.60 12.53
CA GLN A 50 -16.09 -14.95 12.62
C GLN A 50 -16.11 -15.67 11.27
N SER A 51 -16.18 -14.92 10.16
CA SER A 51 -16.13 -15.48 8.81
C SER A 51 -14.74 -16.01 8.44
N PHE A 52 -13.70 -15.68 9.23
CA PHE A 52 -12.30 -15.99 8.91
C PHE A 52 -11.60 -16.84 9.97
N VAL A 53 -12.09 -16.91 11.21
CA VAL A 53 -11.45 -17.71 12.29
C VAL A 53 -11.18 -19.17 11.88
N GLY A 54 -12.12 -19.79 11.16
CA GLY A 54 -11.96 -21.16 10.69
C GLY A 54 -10.84 -21.33 9.65
N ALA A 55 -10.52 -20.27 8.89
CA ALA A 55 -9.40 -20.29 7.94
C ALA A 55 -8.03 -20.28 8.64
N TYR A 56 -8.00 -19.95 9.94
CA TYR A 56 -6.80 -20.03 10.78
C TYR A 56 -6.82 -21.25 11.71
N GLU A 57 -7.82 -22.12 11.59
CA GLU A 57 -8.06 -23.23 12.54
C GLU A 57 -8.20 -22.75 14.00
N LEU A 58 -8.63 -21.49 14.17
CA LEU A 58 -8.89 -20.87 15.47
C LEU A 58 -10.38 -20.91 15.81
N SER A 59 -10.70 -20.75 17.08
CA SER A 59 -12.09 -20.71 17.55
C SER A 59 -12.28 -19.78 18.76
N GLY A 60 -13.55 -19.47 19.04
CA GLY A 60 -13.96 -18.65 20.17
C GLY A 60 -13.42 -17.21 20.14
N ALA A 61 -13.53 -16.54 21.28
CA ALA A 61 -13.16 -15.13 21.43
C ALA A 61 -11.67 -14.86 21.12
N ALA A 62 -10.78 -15.79 21.47
CA ALA A 62 -9.35 -15.67 21.19
C ALA A 62 -9.07 -15.69 19.68
N GLY A 63 -9.72 -16.59 18.93
CA GLY A 63 -9.61 -16.65 17.48
C GLY A 63 -10.10 -15.36 16.81
N GLU A 64 -11.24 -14.84 17.24
CA GLU A 64 -11.75 -13.57 16.70
C GLU A 64 -10.80 -12.40 16.99
N ALA A 65 -10.24 -12.34 18.20
CA ALA A 65 -9.27 -11.30 18.57
C ALA A 65 -8.00 -11.38 17.71
N ALA A 66 -7.51 -12.60 17.42
CA ALA A 66 -6.37 -12.81 16.52
C ALA A 66 -6.66 -12.30 15.10
N VAL A 67 -7.83 -12.65 14.52
CA VAL A 67 -8.25 -12.17 13.20
C VAL A 67 -8.40 -10.65 13.17
N ARG A 68 -9.01 -10.04 14.20
CA ARG A 68 -9.07 -8.57 14.33
C ARG A 68 -7.68 -7.96 14.37
N GLY A 69 -6.73 -8.58 15.08
CA GLY A 69 -5.34 -8.18 15.12
C GLY A 69 -4.67 -8.17 13.74
N VAL A 70 -4.90 -9.22 12.94
CA VAL A 70 -4.48 -9.25 11.52
C VAL A 70 -5.12 -8.09 10.75
N GLY A 71 -6.41 -7.83 10.97
CA GLY A 71 -7.10 -6.68 10.36
C GLY A 71 -6.45 -5.34 10.70
N VAL A 72 -6.04 -5.13 11.96
CA VAL A 72 -5.29 -3.93 12.38
C VAL A 72 -3.94 -3.85 11.66
N LEU A 73 -3.19 -4.96 11.55
CA LEU A 73 -1.91 -4.99 10.84
C LEU A 73 -2.06 -4.57 9.37
N PHE A 74 -3.09 -5.08 8.67
CA PHE A 74 -3.43 -4.64 7.31
C PHE A 74 -3.64 -3.13 7.25
N LEU A 75 -4.40 -2.55 8.17
CA LEU A 75 -4.64 -1.10 8.18
C LEU A 75 -3.36 -0.30 8.50
N MET A 76 -2.57 -0.73 9.49
CA MET A 76 -1.31 -0.09 9.86
C MET A 76 -0.33 -0.08 8.68
N TRP A 77 -0.27 -1.18 7.94
CA TRP A 77 0.67 -1.34 6.84
C TRP A 77 0.32 -0.53 5.59
N ASN A 78 -0.87 0.08 5.54
CA ASN A 78 -1.29 0.93 4.42
C ASN A 78 -0.74 2.36 4.46
N VAL A 79 -0.17 2.82 5.58
CA VAL A 79 0.25 4.23 5.71
C VAL A 79 1.21 4.68 4.58
N PRO A 80 2.26 3.93 4.21
CA PRO A 80 3.14 4.32 3.10
C PRO A 80 2.42 4.35 1.74
N TYR A 81 1.45 3.47 1.53
CA TYR A 81 0.65 3.45 0.30
C TYR A 81 -0.10 4.75 0.10
N LEU A 82 -0.69 5.33 1.17
CA LEU A 82 -1.46 6.57 1.07
C LEU A 82 -0.60 7.74 0.57
N PHE A 83 0.64 7.86 1.05
CA PHE A 83 1.59 8.86 0.56
C PHE A 83 2.03 8.58 -0.88
N ALA A 84 2.30 7.30 -1.20
CA ALA A 84 2.71 6.90 -2.53
C ALA A 84 1.59 7.10 -3.58
N VAL A 85 0.32 6.88 -3.23
CA VAL A 85 -0.84 7.18 -4.10
C VAL A 85 -1.00 8.68 -4.32
N PHE A 86 -0.74 9.49 -3.30
CA PHE A 86 -0.92 10.94 -3.41
C PHE A 86 0.06 11.53 -4.44
N ASP A 87 1.36 11.24 -4.29
CA ASP A 87 2.39 11.67 -5.24
C ASP A 87 3.58 10.68 -5.20
N PRO A 88 3.64 9.68 -6.11
CA PRO A 88 4.68 8.66 -6.09
C PRO A 88 6.06 9.19 -6.51
N ILE A 89 6.12 10.35 -7.20
CA ILE A 89 7.37 10.96 -7.64
C ILE A 89 8.01 11.72 -6.47
N ARG A 90 7.20 12.45 -5.70
CA ARG A 90 7.63 13.16 -4.49
C ARG A 90 7.91 12.18 -3.34
N PHE A 91 7.04 11.18 -3.14
CA PHE A 91 7.11 10.23 -2.03
C PHE A 91 7.68 8.86 -2.45
N ARG A 92 8.78 8.82 -3.20
CA ARG A 92 9.42 7.57 -3.63
C ARG A 92 9.81 6.66 -2.47
N LEU A 93 10.26 7.25 -1.36
CA LEU A 93 10.57 6.48 -0.16
C LEU A 93 9.33 5.72 0.32
N ALA A 94 8.14 6.35 0.32
CA ALA A 94 6.90 5.69 0.72
C ALA A 94 6.53 4.54 -0.24
N LEU A 95 6.74 4.72 -1.56
CA LEU A 95 6.55 3.64 -2.53
C LEU A 95 7.55 2.48 -2.33
N THR A 96 8.82 2.79 -2.08
CA THR A 96 9.84 1.78 -1.76
C THR A 96 9.52 1.05 -0.45
N LEU A 97 9.06 1.74 0.58
CA LEU A 97 8.63 1.10 1.83
C LEU A 97 7.40 0.21 1.60
N SER A 98 6.43 0.65 0.79
CA SER A 98 5.26 -0.17 0.42
C SER A 98 5.69 -1.48 -0.25
N LEU A 99 6.65 -1.41 -1.18
CA LEU A 99 7.27 -2.57 -1.82
C LEU A 99 7.92 -3.53 -0.82
N LEU A 100 8.76 -3.00 0.08
CA LEU A 100 9.49 -3.81 1.06
C LEU A 100 8.54 -4.48 2.06
N MET A 101 7.47 -3.80 2.45
CA MET A 101 6.44 -4.36 3.32
C MET A 101 5.69 -5.49 2.63
N GLN A 102 5.26 -5.29 1.38
CA GLN A 102 4.60 -6.35 0.60
C GLN A 102 5.52 -7.55 0.34
N LEU A 103 6.82 -7.31 0.13
CA LEU A 103 7.81 -8.37 0.01
C LEU A 103 7.97 -9.14 1.32
N THR A 104 7.91 -8.44 2.46
CA THR A 104 8.02 -9.06 3.79
C THR A 104 6.83 -9.96 4.09
N GLY A 105 5.61 -9.55 3.73
CA GLY A 105 4.42 -10.40 3.79
C GLY A 105 4.64 -11.66 2.96
N LEU A 106 4.90 -11.51 1.66
CA LEU A 106 5.13 -12.64 0.73
C LEU A 106 6.17 -13.65 1.26
N VAL A 107 7.32 -13.17 1.73
CA VAL A 107 8.38 -14.02 2.28
C VAL A 107 7.93 -14.67 3.58
N GLY A 108 7.28 -13.92 4.46
CA GLY A 108 6.76 -14.40 5.73
C GLY A 108 5.70 -15.49 5.56
N GLU A 109 4.71 -15.30 4.69
CA GLU A 109 3.68 -16.30 4.41
C GLU A 109 4.26 -17.54 3.72
N SER A 110 5.21 -17.36 2.79
CA SER A 110 5.92 -18.47 2.16
C SER A 110 6.69 -19.30 3.19
N TYR A 111 7.33 -18.63 4.16
CA TYR A 111 8.00 -19.30 5.27
C TYR A 111 7.00 -20.05 6.16
N ILE A 112 5.87 -19.42 6.54
CA ILE A 112 4.82 -20.09 7.31
C ILE A 112 4.31 -21.34 6.58
N LEU A 113 4.01 -21.25 5.27
CA LEU A 113 3.56 -22.41 4.50
C LEU A 113 4.57 -23.57 4.52
N SER A 114 5.87 -23.25 4.52
CA SER A 114 6.95 -24.23 4.54
C SER A 114 7.08 -24.97 5.88
N THR A 115 6.57 -24.40 6.98
CA THR A 115 6.63 -25.01 8.32
C THR A 115 5.37 -25.80 8.69
N LEU A 116 4.28 -25.64 7.95
CA LEU A 116 3.02 -26.38 8.19
C LEU A 116 3.13 -27.82 7.67
N THR A 117 2.59 -28.78 8.44
CA THR A 117 2.40 -30.16 7.99
C THR A 117 1.23 -30.27 7.01
N MET A 118 1.11 -31.41 6.33
CA MET A 118 0.04 -31.64 5.34
C MET A 118 -1.35 -31.82 5.97
N ASP A 119 -1.44 -32.05 7.29
CA ASP A 119 -2.70 -32.25 7.99
C ASP A 119 -3.51 -30.94 8.14
N HIS A 120 -2.83 -29.79 8.07
CA HIS A 120 -3.42 -28.45 8.18
C HIS A 120 -3.96 -27.93 6.84
N VAL A 121 -4.78 -28.72 6.14
CA VAL A 121 -5.22 -28.42 4.76
C VAL A 121 -5.90 -27.05 4.67
N VAL A 122 -6.81 -26.74 5.61
CA VAL A 122 -7.57 -25.48 5.59
C VAL A 122 -6.66 -24.27 5.84
N LEU A 123 -5.76 -24.38 6.83
CA LEU A 123 -4.80 -23.32 7.14
C LEU A 123 -3.82 -23.09 5.97
N ARG A 124 -3.34 -24.15 5.33
CA ARG A 124 -2.45 -24.04 4.15
C ARG A 124 -3.13 -23.31 2.99
N GLU A 125 -4.37 -23.65 2.68
CA GLU A 125 -5.17 -22.95 1.65
C GLU A 125 -5.44 -21.48 2.03
N SER A 126 -5.53 -21.16 3.32
CA SER A 126 -5.57 -19.77 3.80
C SER A 126 -4.26 -19.04 3.52
N ILE A 127 -3.13 -19.62 3.90
CA ILE A 127 -1.80 -19.02 3.65
C ILE A 127 -1.49 -18.88 2.16
N LEU A 128 -1.88 -19.84 1.33
CA LEU A 128 -1.73 -19.74 -0.14
C LEU A 128 -2.52 -18.56 -0.73
N ARG A 129 -3.71 -18.26 -0.19
CA ARG A 129 -4.46 -17.07 -0.59
C ARG A 129 -3.73 -15.77 -0.21
N PHE A 130 -3.08 -15.71 0.95
CA PHE A 130 -2.24 -14.58 1.32
C PHE A 130 -1.00 -14.47 0.42
N ILE A 131 -0.31 -15.56 0.11
CA ILE A 131 0.82 -15.56 -0.83
C ILE A 131 0.40 -15.04 -2.21
N ALA A 132 -0.72 -15.54 -2.74
CA ALA A 132 -1.24 -15.08 -4.04
C ALA A 132 -1.63 -13.61 -4.00
N PHE A 133 -2.24 -13.17 -2.88
CA PHE A 133 -2.58 -11.79 -2.63
C PHE A 133 -1.31 -10.92 -2.67
N ASP A 134 -0.34 -11.22 -1.81
CA ASP A 134 0.90 -10.49 -1.67
C ASP A 134 1.75 -10.45 -2.95
N ALA A 135 1.84 -11.58 -3.67
CA ALA A 135 2.55 -11.65 -4.93
C ALA A 135 1.93 -10.74 -6.00
N ALA A 136 0.58 -10.73 -6.12
CA ALA A 136 -0.10 -9.85 -7.06
C ALA A 136 0.10 -8.37 -6.68
N GLY A 137 -0.02 -8.03 -5.39
CA GLY A 137 0.27 -6.69 -4.90
C GLY A 137 1.71 -6.25 -5.21
N LEU A 138 2.68 -7.13 -4.97
CA LEU A 138 4.10 -6.87 -5.21
C LEU A 138 4.38 -6.61 -6.70
N VAL A 139 3.80 -7.39 -7.61
CA VAL A 139 3.92 -7.18 -9.06
C VAL A 139 3.42 -5.79 -9.45
N LEU A 140 2.23 -5.38 -8.98
CA LEU A 140 1.66 -4.06 -9.28
C LEU A 140 2.54 -2.93 -8.74
N LEU A 141 3.05 -3.07 -7.52
CA LEU A 141 3.94 -2.08 -6.91
C LEU A 141 5.29 -2.00 -7.62
N VAL A 142 5.85 -3.12 -8.09
CA VAL A 142 7.11 -3.13 -8.85
C VAL A 142 6.91 -2.37 -10.16
N ILE A 143 5.82 -2.63 -10.87
CA ILE A 143 5.47 -1.88 -12.09
C ILE A 143 5.33 -0.39 -11.77
N ALA A 144 4.58 -0.04 -10.72
CA ALA A 144 4.39 1.34 -10.29
C ALA A 144 5.72 2.05 -9.98
N TRP A 145 6.65 1.37 -9.31
CA TRP A 145 7.98 1.88 -8.98
C TRP A 145 8.86 2.04 -10.22
N LEU A 146 8.85 1.06 -11.13
CA LEU A 146 9.59 1.14 -12.40
C LEU A 146 9.15 2.33 -13.26
N LEU A 147 7.86 2.67 -13.24
CA LEU A 147 7.30 3.83 -13.97
C LEU A 147 7.78 5.18 -13.44
N VAL A 148 8.06 5.29 -12.14
CA VAL A 148 8.41 6.58 -11.51
C VAL A 148 9.89 6.74 -11.18
N ARG A 149 10.67 5.65 -11.10
CA ARG A 149 12.08 5.68 -10.65
C ARG A 149 12.98 6.62 -11.46
N LYS A 150 12.69 6.82 -12.75
CA LYS A 150 13.48 7.65 -13.67
C LYS A 150 12.93 9.06 -13.88
N LEU A 151 11.74 9.36 -13.36
CA LEU A 151 11.16 10.70 -13.49
C LEU A 151 11.92 11.65 -12.55
N PRO A 152 12.15 12.92 -12.89
CA PRO A 152 12.69 13.90 -11.95
C PRO A 152 11.60 14.32 -10.94
N ALA A 153 11.98 14.63 -9.71
CA ALA A 153 11.08 15.34 -8.79
C ALA A 153 10.94 16.78 -9.29
N SER A 154 9.72 17.31 -9.37
CA SER A 154 9.52 18.72 -9.70
C SER A 154 10.14 19.56 -8.60
N THR A 155 11.19 20.32 -8.91
CA THR A 155 11.75 21.34 -8.03
C THR A 155 10.74 22.48 -7.95
N SER A 156 10.10 22.62 -6.79
CA SER A 156 9.28 23.79 -6.44
C SER A 156 10.15 24.99 -6.10
#